data_AF-A0A4P5TZJ2-F1
#
_entry.id   AF-A0A4P5TZJ2-F1
#
_cell.length_a   1.000
_cell.length_b   1.000
_cell.length_c   1.000
_cell.angle_alpha   90.00
_cell.angle_beta   90.00
_cell.angle_gamma   90.00
#
_symmetry.space_group_name_H-M   'P 1'
#
loop_
_entity.id
_entity.type
_entity.pdbx_description
1 polymer ?
#
loop_
_entity_poly.entity_id
_entity_poly.type
_entity_poly.pdbx_seq_one_letter_code
_entity_poly.pdbx_strand_id
1 'polypeptide(L)'
;MNPSTPTPVAGTAAKIGGWIFALWSVLHIWVGAEGVHQYLKGGTSGLWNMLIGGRAVPRATFVHATDPATLFAQGQLILNFCLDVGGYGVLGLFVAWLIIKRASWTGYLIGLLAIGIADLAFLFAMVLAGVIEFNAGTVGGPVLWFLAVLITPFGLPAWRRA
;
A
#
# COMPACT_ATOMS: atom_id res chain seq x y z
N MET A 1 43.64 -13.41 -6.34
CA MET A 1 42.28 -13.50 -5.78
C MET A 1 41.87 -12.11 -5.33
N ASN A 2 40.87 -11.49 -5.95
CA ASN A 2 40.34 -10.23 -5.46
C ASN A 2 39.63 -10.51 -4.12
N PRO A 3 39.98 -9.82 -3.01
CA PRO A 3 39.20 -9.92 -1.78
C PRO A 3 37.76 -9.51 -2.11
N SER A 4 36.82 -10.41 -1.86
CA SER A 4 35.39 -10.14 -2.04
C SER A 4 35.02 -8.96 -1.15
N THR A 5 34.64 -7.85 -1.77
CA THR A 5 34.11 -6.69 -1.04
C THR A 5 32.96 -7.15 -0.16
N PRO A 6 32.98 -6.91 1.16
CA PRO A 6 31.91 -7.36 2.04
C PRO A 6 30.58 -6.75 1.59
N THR A 7 29.54 -7.58 1.53
CA THR A 7 28.19 -7.15 1.18
C THR A 7 27.74 -6.10 2.20
N PRO A 8 27.24 -4.93 1.77
CA PRO A 8 26.73 -3.92 2.68
C PRO A 8 25.64 -4.49 3.60
N VAL A 9 25.74 -4.22 4.90
CA VAL A 9 24.80 -4.69 5.91
C VAL A 9 23.91 -3.53 6.34
N ALA A 10 22.60 -3.76 6.41
CA ALA A 10 21.65 -2.76 6.89
C ALA A 10 21.87 -2.49 8.39
N GLY A 11 21.96 -1.22 8.75
CA GLY A 11 21.94 -0.77 10.14
C GLY A 11 20.57 -0.96 10.79
N THR A 12 20.50 -0.78 12.12
CA THR A 12 19.26 -1.00 12.89
C THR A 12 18.08 -0.19 12.38
N ALA A 13 18.28 1.10 12.06
CA ALA A 13 17.21 1.95 11.53
C ALA A 13 16.65 1.44 10.19
N ALA A 14 17.52 1.01 9.26
CA ALA A 14 17.08 0.42 7.99
C ALA A 14 16.34 -0.90 8.21
N LYS A 15 16.75 -1.73 9.18
CA LYS A 15 16.01 -2.96 9.53
C LYS A 15 14.63 -2.64 10.11
N ILE A 16 14.52 -1.64 10.97
CA ILE A 16 13.23 -1.17 11.51
C ILE A 16 12.33 -0.70 10.37
N GLY A 17 12.82 0.19 9.51
CA GLY A 17 12.06 0.67 8.35
C GLY A 17 11.66 -0.45 7.38
N GLY A 18 12.55 -1.41 7.13
CA GLY A 18 12.24 -2.61 6.35
C GLY A 18 11.15 -3.49 6.97
N TRP A 19 11.14 -3.66 8.30
CA TRP A 19 10.05 -4.40 8.97
C TRP A 19 8.74 -3.62 8.97
N ILE A 20 8.77 -2.30 9.04
CA ILE A 20 7.58 -1.46 8.87
C ILE A 20 7.02 -1.62 7.44
N PHE A 21 7.88 -1.64 6.41
CA PHE A 21 7.46 -1.98 5.04
C PHE A 21 6.84 -3.38 4.97
N ALA A 22 7.41 -4.38 5.65
CA ALA A 22 6.84 -5.72 5.68
C ALA A 22 5.44 -5.75 6.33
N LEU A 23 5.24 -5.04 7.44
CA LEU A 23 3.92 -4.90 8.06
C LEU A 23 2.92 -4.19 7.13
N TRP A 24 3.32 -3.05 6.56
CA TRP A 24 2.55 -2.32 5.55
C TRP A 24 2.11 -3.26 4.42
N SER A 25 3.03 -4.09 3.95
CA SER A 25 2.81 -5.04 2.85
C SER A 25 1.74 -6.08 3.18
N VAL A 26 1.81 -6.69 4.37
CA VAL A 26 0.83 -7.69 4.80
C VAL A 26 -0.57 -7.08 4.89
N LEU A 27 -0.69 -5.85 5.40
CA LEU A 27 -1.97 -5.15 5.46
C LEU A 27 -2.53 -4.86 4.07
N HIS A 28 -1.70 -4.51 3.10
CA HIS A 28 -2.13 -4.22 1.73
C HIS A 28 -2.51 -5.49 0.94
N ILE A 29 -1.78 -6.60 1.15
CA ILE A 29 -2.18 -7.92 0.63
C ILE A 29 -3.54 -8.32 1.20
N TRP A 30 -3.78 -8.06 2.48
CA TRP A 30 -5.08 -8.30 3.09
C TRP A 30 -6.20 -7.48 2.42
N VAL A 31 -5.98 -6.20 2.08
CA VAL A 31 -6.96 -5.40 1.33
C VAL A 31 -7.32 -6.06 -0.02
N GLY A 32 -6.32 -6.57 -0.74
CA GLY A 32 -6.58 -7.30 -1.99
C GLY A 32 -7.39 -8.57 -1.78
N ALA A 33 -7.05 -9.37 -0.76
CA ALA A 33 -7.80 -10.58 -0.41
C ALA A 33 -9.24 -10.27 0.04
N GLU A 34 -9.42 -9.23 0.86
CA GLU A 34 -10.74 -8.80 1.33
C GLU A 34 -11.60 -8.26 0.19
N GLY A 35 -11.02 -7.54 -0.78
CA GLY A 35 -11.73 -7.11 -2.00
C GLY A 35 -12.27 -8.30 -2.79
N VAL A 36 -11.44 -9.32 -3.02
CA VAL A 36 -11.90 -10.58 -3.65
C VAL A 36 -13.00 -11.24 -2.81
N HIS A 37 -12.84 -11.30 -1.49
CA HIS A 37 -13.84 -11.88 -0.59
C HIS A 37 -15.20 -11.17 -0.69
N GLN A 38 -15.21 -9.84 -0.61
CA GLN A 38 -16.42 -9.01 -0.70
C GLN A 38 -17.09 -9.16 -2.08
N TYR A 39 -16.30 -9.21 -3.15
CA TYR A 39 -16.82 -9.43 -4.50
C TYR A 39 -17.49 -10.80 -4.65
N LEU A 40 -16.86 -11.87 -4.16
CA LEU A 40 -17.41 -13.22 -4.25
C LEU A 40 -18.66 -13.41 -3.36
N LYS A 41 -18.71 -12.72 -2.22
CA LYS A 41 -19.82 -12.85 -1.25
C LYS A 41 -21.02 -11.96 -1.58
N GLY A 42 -20.78 -10.74 -2.08
CA GLY A 42 -21.80 -9.70 -2.22
C GLY A 42 -21.82 -9.00 -3.59
N GLY A 43 -21.03 -9.47 -4.56
CA GLY A 43 -20.90 -8.83 -5.87
C GLY A 43 -20.36 -7.40 -5.81
N THR A 44 -20.70 -6.58 -6.80
CA THR A 44 -20.33 -5.16 -6.85
C THR A 44 -20.82 -4.38 -5.63
N SER A 45 -22.02 -4.67 -5.12
CA SER A 45 -22.55 -3.97 -3.96
C SER A 45 -21.73 -4.25 -2.70
N GLY A 46 -21.24 -5.49 -2.53
CA GLY A 46 -20.35 -5.85 -1.42
C GLY A 46 -19.03 -5.10 -1.43
N LEU A 47 -18.44 -4.89 -2.62
CA LEU A 47 -17.18 -4.16 -2.78
C LEU A 47 -17.24 -2.71 -2.26
N TRP A 48 -18.38 -2.04 -2.41
CA TRP A 48 -18.53 -0.67 -1.93
C TRP A 48 -18.35 -0.52 -0.41
N ASN A 49 -18.58 -1.59 0.37
CA ASN A 49 -18.37 -1.57 1.83
C ASN A 49 -16.94 -1.15 2.23
N MET A 50 -15.96 -1.43 1.36
CA MET A 50 -14.55 -1.11 1.58
C MET A 50 -14.17 0.33 1.22
N LEU A 51 -14.95 1.01 0.36
CA LEU A 51 -14.52 2.28 -0.25
C LEU A 51 -15.39 3.49 0.09
N ILE A 52 -16.51 3.31 0.81
CA ILE A 52 -17.40 4.40 1.23
C ILE A 52 -17.48 4.53 2.75
N GLY A 53 -18.28 5.48 3.23
CA GLY A 53 -18.48 5.75 4.66
C GLY A 53 -17.84 7.05 5.12
N GLY A 54 -17.18 7.78 4.21
CA GLY A 54 -16.70 9.12 4.48
C GLY A 54 -17.82 10.17 4.46
N ARG A 55 -17.47 11.39 4.83
CA ARG A 55 -18.40 12.54 4.93
C ARG A 55 -19.11 12.88 3.62
N ALA A 56 -18.47 12.66 2.48
CA ALA A 56 -19.01 12.98 1.16
C ALA A 56 -19.84 11.82 0.59
N VAL A 57 -19.57 10.58 1.03
CA VAL A 57 -20.30 9.38 0.61
C VAL A 57 -20.70 8.53 1.84
N PRO A 58 -21.65 9.00 2.66
CA PRO A 58 -22.14 8.24 3.80
C PRO A 58 -22.86 6.96 3.35
N ARG A 59 -22.63 5.84 4.04
CA ARG A 59 -23.27 4.54 3.74
C ARG A 59 -24.80 4.62 3.74
N ALA A 60 -25.38 5.40 4.67
CA ALA A 60 -26.82 5.52 4.82
C ALA A 60 -27.53 6.19 3.64
N THR A 61 -26.81 6.99 2.85
CA THR A 61 -27.36 7.75 1.71
C THR A 61 -26.79 7.31 0.37
N PHE A 62 -25.90 6.31 0.36
CA PHE A 62 -25.32 5.80 -0.87
C PHE A 62 -26.34 4.97 -1.65
N VAL A 63 -26.54 5.31 -2.91
CA VAL A 63 -27.45 4.58 -3.81
C VAL A 63 -26.61 3.73 -4.76
N HIS A 64 -26.81 2.43 -4.73
CA HIS A 64 -26.15 1.51 -5.65
C HIS A 64 -26.73 1.65 -7.05
N ALA A 65 -25.86 1.56 -8.07
CA ALA A 65 -26.32 1.43 -9.45
C ALA A 65 -27.21 0.19 -9.61
N THR A 66 -28.32 0.33 -10.33
CA THR A 66 -29.26 -0.77 -10.57
C THR A 66 -29.18 -1.29 -12.00
N ASP A 67 -28.62 -0.53 -12.93
CA ASP A 67 -28.45 -1.00 -14.29
C ASP A 67 -27.26 -1.99 -14.39
N PRO A 68 -27.40 -3.10 -15.15
CA PRO A 68 -26.39 -4.15 -15.17
C PRO A 68 -25.02 -3.70 -15.69
N ALA A 69 -24.98 -2.79 -16.66
CA ALA A 69 -23.74 -2.36 -17.31
C ALA A 69 -22.88 -1.51 -16.36
N THR A 70 -23.48 -0.53 -15.68
CA THR A 70 -22.80 0.32 -14.70
C THR A 70 -22.37 -0.50 -13.49
N LEU A 71 -23.22 -1.39 -12.99
CA LEU A 71 -22.89 -2.26 -11.87
C LEU A 71 -21.69 -3.17 -12.19
N PHE A 72 -21.65 -3.73 -13.40
CA PHE A 72 -20.50 -4.53 -13.82
C PHE A 72 -19.22 -3.69 -13.92
N ALA A 73 -19.28 -2.53 -14.59
CA ALA A 73 -18.13 -1.64 -14.76
C ALA A 73 -17.57 -1.16 -13.41
N GLN A 74 -18.43 -0.72 -12.49
CA GLN A 74 -18.03 -0.34 -11.13
C GLN A 74 -17.38 -1.51 -10.38
N GLY A 75 -17.98 -2.71 -10.48
CA GLY A 75 -17.43 -3.92 -9.86
C GLY A 75 -16.01 -4.22 -10.34
N GLN A 76 -15.77 -4.20 -11.66
CA GLN A 76 -14.45 -4.46 -12.21
C GLN A 76 -13.43 -3.39 -11.83
N LEU A 77 -13.81 -2.11 -11.84
CA LEU A 77 -12.92 -1.02 -11.44
C LEU A 77 -12.51 -1.12 -9.96
N ILE A 78 -13.46 -1.39 -9.07
CA ILE A 78 -13.19 -1.50 -7.64
C ILE A 78 -12.39 -2.77 -7.34
N LEU A 79 -12.75 -3.91 -7.94
CA LEU A 79 -11.99 -5.15 -7.78
C LEU A 79 -10.55 -4.98 -8.27
N ASN A 80 -10.36 -4.35 -9.44
CA ASN A 80 -9.03 -4.05 -9.96
C ASN A 80 -8.24 -3.16 -8.98
N PHE A 81 -8.86 -2.11 -8.45
CA PHE A 81 -8.23 -1.28 -7.41
C PHE A 81 -7.77 -2.11 -6.20
N CYS A 82 -8.64 -2.97 -5.65
CA CYS A 82 -8.27 -3.84 -4.52
C CYS A 82 -7.10 -4.77 -4.87
N LEU A 83 -7.11 -5.38 -6.06
CA LEU A 83 -6.04 -6.25 -6.52
C LEU A 83 -4.72 -5.50 -6.73
N ASP A 84 -4.77 -4.28 -7.27
CA ASP A 84 -3.61 -3.42 -7.42
C ASP A 84 -3.01 -3.08 -6.05
N VAL A 85 -3.83 -2.71 -5.06
CA VAL A 85 -3.40 -2.50 -3.67
C VAL A 85 -2.71 -3.77 -3.12
N GLY A 86 -3.29 -4.95 -3.36
CA GLY A 86 -2.67 -6.23 -3.01
C GLY A 86 -1.33 -6.46 -3.70
N GLY A 87 -1.23 -6.14 -4.99
CA GLY A 87 0.00 -6.22 -5.78
C GLY A 87 1.09 -5.28 -5.26
N TYR A 88 0.73 -4.05 -4.87
CA TYR A 88 1.64 -3.14 -4.18
C TYR A 88 2.12 -3.70 -2.84
N GLY A 89 1.26 -4.43 -2.11
CA GLY A 89 1.67 -5.18 -0.92
C GLY A 89 2.77 -6.21 -1.23
N VAL A 90 2.64 -6.99 -2.32
CA VAL A 90 3.70 -7.93 -2.75
C VAL A 90 5.00 -7.19 -3.11
N LEU A 91 4.90 -6.06 -3.82
CA LEU A 91 6.05 -5.20 -4.12
C LEU A 91 6.71 -4.70 -2.82
N GLY A 92 5.92 -4.33 -1.81
CA GLY A 92 6.41 -3.91 -0.51
C GLY A 92 7.22 -4.99 0.21
N LEU A 93 6.84 -6.28 0.11
CA LEU A 93 7.63 -7.39 0.66
C LEU A 93 9.00 -7.49 -0.03
N PHE A 94 9.03 -7.28 -1.35
CA PHE A 94 10.28 -7.27 -2.11
C PHE A 94 11.17 -6.09 -1.71
N VAL A 95 10.58 -4.90 -1.52
CA VAL A 95 11.26 -3.72 -0.98
C VAL A 95 11.83 -3.99 0.42
N ALA A 96 11.03 -4.56 1.33
CA ALA A 96 11.47 -4.93 2.67
C ALA A 96 12.66 -5.90 2.64
N TRP A 97 12.61 -6.92 1.77
CA TRP A 97 13.72 -7.84 1.55
C TRP A 97 14.99 -7.13 1.04
N LEU A 98 14.86 -6.26 0.04
CA LEU A 98 15.97 -5.46 -0.50
C LEU A 98 16.62 -4.58 0.59
N ILE A 99 15.82 -3.99 1.47
CA ILE A 99 16.34 -3.18 2.57
C ILE A 99 17.03 -4.07 3.61
N ILE A 100 16.35 -5.07 4.15
CA ILE A 100 16.82 -5.88 5.29
C ILE A 100 18.03 -6.74 4.91
N LYS A 101 18.00 -7.35 3.71
CA LYS A 101 19.01 -8.35 3.30
C LYS A 101 20.07 -7.78 2.38
N ARG A 102 19.82 -6.66 1.71
CA ARG A 102 20.74 -6.09 0.71
C ARG A 102 21.16 -4.65 1.00
N ALA A 103 20.62 -4.03 2.05
CA ALA A 103 20.88 -2.63 2.39
C ALA A 103 20.74 -1.70 1.16
N SER A 104 19.71 -1.94 0.35
CA SER A 104 19.61 -1.41 -1.00
C SER A 104 18.91 -0.06 -1.08
N TRP A 105 19.60 0.95 -1.61
CA TRP A 105 19.02 2.23 -2.00
C TRP A 105 17.96 2.08 -3.10
N THR A 106 18.13 1.13 -4.03
CA THR A 106 17.10 0.84 -5.03
C THR A 106 15.81 0.36 -4.37
N GLY A 107 15.91 -0.52 -3.37
CA GLY A 107 14.74 -0.95 -2.59
C GLY A 107 14.07 0.23 -1.90
N TYR A 108 14.86 1.09 -1.25
CA TYR A 108 14.34 2.32 -0.63
C TYR A 108 13.66 3.25 -1.64
N LEU A 109 14.26 3.52 -2.80
CA LEU A 109 13.69 4.41 -3.81
C LEU A 109 12.39 3.87 -4.40
N ILE A 110 12.28 2.56 -4.60
CA ILE A 110 11.01 1.93 -5.01
C ILE A 110 9.95 2.15 -3.92
N GLY A 111 10.30 1.92 -2.65
CA GLY A 111 9.39 2.15 -1.52
C GLY A 111 9.01 3.62 -1.33
N LEU A 112 9.92 4.55 -1.61
CA LEU A 112 9.66 5.98 -1.52
C LEU A 112 8.78 6.46 -2.69
N LEU A 113 9.13 6.11 -3.92
CA LEU A 113 8.54 6.70 -5.12
C LEU A 113 7.31 5.91 -5.58
N ALA A 114 7.45 4.61 -5.85
CA ALA A 114 6.36 3.83 -6.43
C ALA A 114 5.23 3.62 -5.41
N ILE A 115 5.57 3.16 -4.21
CA ILE A 115 4.58 3.01 -3.14
C ILE A 115 4.07 4.38 -2.67
N GLY A 116 4.93 5.40 -2.60
CA GLY A 116 4.51 6.74 -2.22
C GLY A 116 3.49 7.35 -3.17
N ILE A 117 3.64 7.17 -4.49
CA ILE A 117 2.64 7.63 -5.46
C ILE A 117 1.30 6.94 -5.20
N ALA A 118 1.29 5.63 -4.94
CA ALA A 118 0.06 4.88 -4.66
C ALA A 118 -0.64 5.39 -3.39
N ASP A 119 0.09 5.51 -2.27
CA ASP A 119 -0.47 5.98 -0.99
C ASP A 119 -0.96 7.43 -1.06
N LEU A 120 -0.21 8.32 -1.72
CA LEU A 120 -0.61 9.72 -1.88
C LEU A 120 -1.81 9.86 -2.81
N ALA A 121 -1.90 9.07 -3.89
CA ALA A 121 -3.06 9.05 -4.76
C ALA A 121 -4.32 8.59 -4.01
N PHE A 122 -4.21 7.54 -3.20
CA PHE A 122 -5.30 7.08 -2.34
C PHE A 122 -5.72 8.13 -1.31
N LEU A 123 -4.75 8.73 -0.60
CA LEU A 123 -5.03 9.81 0.35
C LEU A 123 -5.73 11.00 -0.32
N PHE A 124 -5.31 11.39 -1.51
CA PHE A 124 -5.93 12.49 -2.25
C PHE A 124 -7.35 12.14 -2.74
N ALA A 125 -7.49 11.03 -3.46
CA ALA A 125 -8.73 10.70 -4.16
C ALA A 125 -9.83 10.14 -3.24
N MET A 126 -9.44 9.41 -2.18
CA MET A 126 -10.40 8.72 -1.32
C MET A 126 -10.57 9.44 0.02
N VAL A 127 -9.47 9.72 0.70
CA VAL A 127 -9.49 10.21 2.09
C VAL A 127 -9.79 11.71 2.14
N LEU A 128 -9.00 12.53 1.44
CA LEU A 128 -9.15 13.98 1.42
C LEU A 128 -10.48 14.41 0.78
N ALA A 129 -10.87 13.73 -0.30
CA ALA A 129 -12.18 13.89 -0.93
C ALA A 129 -13.35 13.49 0.00
N GLY A 130 -13.08 12.74 1.07
CA GLY A 130 -14.09 12.32 2.04
C GLY A 130 -15.01 11.21 1.53
N VAL A 131 -14.56 10.42 0.56
CA VAL A 131 -15.31 9.29 0.00
C VAL A 131 -15.29 8.11 0.98
N ILE A 132 -14.10 7.75 1.45
CA ILE A 132 -13.88 6.69 2.43
C ILE A 132 -13.86 7.26 3.86
N GLU A 133 -14.19 6.41 4.82
CA GLU A 133 -14.16 6.76 6.24
C GLU A 133 -12.75 7.10 6.74
N PHE A 134 -12.59 8.19 7.49
CA PHE A 134 -11.32 8.55 8.11
C PHE A 134 -11.15 7.82 9.44
N ASN A 135 -10.57 6.62 9.42
CA ASN A 135 -10.27 5.84 10.61
C ASN A 135 -8.90 5.15 10.51
N ALA A 136 -8.48 4.50 11.61
CA ALA A 136 -7.17 3.86 11.70
C ALA A 136 -6.94 2.76 10.66
N GLY A 137 -7.98 2.04 10.24
CA GLY A 137 -7.88 1.02 9.18
C GLY A 137 -7.58 1.64 7.82
N THR A 138 -8.17 2.81 7.53
CA THR A 138 -7.99 3.53 6.27
C THR A 138 -6.65 4.27 6.19
N VAL A 139 -6.24 4.96 7.25
CA VAL A 139 -5.00 5.77 7.21
C VAL A 139 -3.77 5.04 7.73
N GLY A 140 -3.94 3.86 8.33
CA GLY A 140 -2.86 3.08 8.91
C GLY A 140 -1.78 2.72 7.89
N GLY A 141 -2.18 2.38 6.66
CA GLY A 141 -1.24 2.15 5.55
C GLY A 141 -0.33 3.34 5.29
N PRO A 142 -0.86 4.49 4.86
CA PRO A 142 -0.07 5.69 4.60
C PRO A 142 0.80 6.14 5.78
N VAL A 143 0.32 6.00 7.02
CA VAL A 143 1.11 6.30 8.23
C VAL A 143 2.31 5.36 8.36
N LEU A 144 2.11 4.05 8.19
CA LEU A 144 3.19 3.07 8.24
C LEU A 144 4.21 3.32 7.13
N TRP A 145 3.76 3.60 5.90
CA TRP A 145 4.64 3.96 4.79
C TRP A 145 5.51 5.17 5.14
N PHE A 146 4.90 6.25 5.64
CA PHE A 146 5.62 7.47 6.00
C PHE A 146 6.71 7.22 7.05
N LEU A 147 6.40 6.43 8.09
CA LEU A 147 7.37 6.03 9.10
C LEU A 147 8.51 5.18 8.50
N ALA A 148 8.18 4.22 7.64
CA ALA A 148 9.18 3.39 6.96
C ALA A 148 10.15 4.23 6.12
N VAL A 149 9.65 5.16 5.30
CA VAL A 149 10.51 5.99 4.44
C VAL A 149 11.34 7.01 5.21
N LEU A 150 10.84 7.49 6.35
CA LEU A 150 11.55 8.44 7.20
C LEU A 150 12.71 7.77 7.95
N ILE A 151 12.50 6.55 8.46
CA ILE A 151 13.50 5.87 9.30
C ILE A 151 14.57 5.15 8.46
N THR A 152 14.19 4.55 7.33
CA THR A 152 15.08 3.67 6.54
C THR A 152 16.43 4.30 6.17
N PRO A 153 16.52 5.54 5.66
CA PRO A 153 17.78 6.14 5.19
C PRO A 153 18.88 6.18 6.24
N PHE A 154 18.53 6.34 7.52
CA PHE A 154 19.48 6.46 8.62
C PHE A 154 20.26 5.16 8.91
N GLY A 155 19.83 4.03 8.36
CA GLY A 155 20.53 2.75 8.47
C GLY A 155 21.06 2.20 7.15
N LEU A 156 20.94 2.94 6.04
CA LEU A 156 21.50 2.53 4.76
C LEU A 156 22.97 2.94 4.65
N PRO A 157 23.78 2.18 3.89
CA PRO A 157 25.17 2.56 3.62
C PRO A 157 25.21 3.91 2.89
N ALA A 158 26.34 4.62 3.00
CA ALA A 158 26.54 5.87 2.30
C ALA A 158 26.19 5.71 0.80
N TRP A 159 25.36 6.62 0.29
CA TRP A 159 25.06 6.68 -1.13
C TRP A 159 26.38 6.85 -1.87
N ARG A 160 26.79 5.84 -2.66
CA ARG A 160 28.03 5.93 -3.43
C ARG A 160 27.89 7.14 -4.36
N ARG A 161 28.68 8.19 -4.13
CA ARG A 161 28.90 9.22 -5.14
C ARG A 161 29.52 8.49 -6.33
N ALA A 162 28.80 8.46 -7.44
CA ALA A 162 29.38 8.07 -8.72
C ALA A 162 30.50 9.05 -9.08
#